data_AF-A0A8S1B568-F1
#
_entry.id   AF-A0A8S1B568-F1
#
_cell.length_a   1.000
_cell.length_b   1.000
_cell.length_c   1.000
_cell.angle_alpha   90.00
_cell.angle_beta   90.00
_cell.angle_gamma   90.00
#
_symmetry.space_group_name_H-M   'P 1'
#
loop_
_entity.id
_entity.type
_entity.pdbx_description
1 polymer ?
#
loop_
_entity_poly.entity_id
_entity_poly.type
_entity_poly.pdbx_seq_one_letter_code
_entity_poly.pdbx_strand_id
1 'polypeptide(L)'
;MQLGREKRSINETDAEIAYRVASELESKNLTNSANTSVVSKHALLLANFKQMWPVSQWKKWGLFSDDYLELINDHWLQFPPPSEFAQKALGGFYVLFSTVGCWGNIIVLLMYLR
;
A
#
# COMPACT_ATOMS: atom_id res chain seq x y z
N MET A 1 19.58 -54.36 36.95
CA MET A 1 18.68 -53.28 37.43
C MET A 1 19.22 -51.94 36.94
N GLN A 2 18.98 -51.61 35.67
CA GLN A 2 19.31 -50.34 35.01
C GLN A 2 18.68 -50.50 33.62
N LEU A 3 17.55 -49.87 33.32
CA LEU A 3 17.03 -49.70 31.95
C LEU A 3 15.73 -48.89 32.04
N GLY A 4 15.84 -47.57 31.92
CA GLY A 4 14.65 -46.73 31.93
C GLY A 4 14.88 -45.23 31.95
N ARG A 5 15.99 -44.72 31.38
CA ARG A 5 16.23 -43.26 31.35
C ARG A 5 16.61 -42.65 30.00
N GLU A 6 16.80 -43.46 28.95
CA GLU A 6 17.35 -42.95 27.68
C GLU A 6 16.30 -42.62 26.60
N LYS A 7 15.03 -42.99 26.78
CA LYS A 7 13.96 -42.69 25.79
C LYS A 7 13.20 -41.38 26.05
N ARG A 8 13.53 -40.65 27.11
CA ARG A 8 12.74 -39.48 27.54
C ARG A 8 13.20 -38.17 26.89
N SER A 9 14.49 -38.00 26.61
CA SER A 9 15.00 -36.72 26.08
C SER A 9 14.76 -36.55 24.57
N ILE A 10 14.72 -37.63 23.79
CA ILE A 10 14.51 -37.56 22.32
C ILE A 10 13.06 -37.14 21.99
N ASN A 11 12.08 -37.62 22.77
CA ASN A 11 10.66 -37.33 22.53
C ASN A 11 10.25 -35.91 22.94
N GLU A 12 10.98 -35.28 23.87
CA GLU A 12 10.69 -33.93 24.35
C GLU A 12 11.11 -32.89 23.28
N THR A 13 12.22 -33.14 22.58
CA THR A 13 12.72 -32.28 21.50
C THR A 13 11.84 -32.37 20.25
N ASP A 14 11.40 -33.57 19.86
CA ASP A 14 10.53 -33.75 18.69
C ASP A 14 9.14 -33.15 18.91
N ALA A 15 8.60 -33.25 20.13
CA ALA A 15 7.33 -32.63 20.49
C ALA A 15 7.44 -31.09 20.49
N GLU A 16 8.56 -30.55 20.98
CA GLU A 16 8.83 -29.10 20.94
C GLU A 16 8.95 -28.58 19.51
N ILE A 17 9.62 -29.33 18.63
CA ILE A 17 9.74 -29.00 17.20
C ILE A 17 8.37 -29.04 16.52
N ALA A 18 7.57 -30.07 16.77
CA ALA A 18 6.22 -30.18 16.20
C ALA A 18 5.32 -29.01 16.64
N TYR A 19 5.42 -28.59 17.91
CA TYR A 19 4.66 -27.47 18.45
C TYR A 19 5.08 -26.13 17.81
N ARG A 20 6.40 -25.90 17.66
CA ARG A 20 6.92 -24.72 16.98
C ARG A 20 6.47 -24.65 15.51
N VAL A 21 6.52 -25.76 14.79
CA VAL A 21 6.06 -25.81 13.38
C VAL A 21 4.56 -25.55 13.28
N ALA A 22 3.74 -26.11 14.18
CA ALA A 22 2.29 -25.89 14.19
C ALA A 22 1.93 -24.42 14.46
N SER A 23 2.56 -23.80 15.46
CA SER A 23 2.35 -22.37 15.77
C SER A 23 2.78 -21.44 14.64
N GLU A 24 3.89 -21.73 13.95
CA GLU A 24 4.33 -20.97 12.77
C GLU A 24 3.36 -21.13 11.58
N LEU A 25 2.80 -22.34 11.37
CA LEU A 25 1.82 -22.60 10.33
C LEU A 25 0.50 -21.87 10.60
N GLU A 26 0.05 -21.87 11.85
CA GLU A 26 -1.15 -21.14 12.28
C GLU A 26 -0.97 -19.63 12.10
N SER A 27 0.17 -19.07 12.52
CA SER A 27 0.56 -17.68 12.25
C SER A 27 0.56 -17.35 10.74
N LYS A 28 1.14 -18.21 9.91
CA LYS A 28 1.13 -18.07 8.43
C LYS A 28 -0.28 -18.14 7.85
N ASN A 29 -1.15 -18.99 8.38
CA ASN A 29 -2.53 -19.10 7.93
C ASN A 29 -3.37 -17.89 8.35
N LEU A 30 -3.21 -17.37 9.57
CA LEU A 30 -3.88 -16.13 10.00
C LEU A 30 -3.42 -14.93 9.18
N THR A 31 -2.12 -14.82 8.91
CA THR A 31 -1.59 -13.74 8.06
C THR A 31 -2.09 -13.86 6.63
N ASN A 32 -2.11 -15.05 6.04
CA ASN A 32 -2.69 -15.28 4.71
C ASN A 32 -4.20 -14.98 4.66
N SER A 33 -4.95 -15.37 5.69
CA SER A 33 -6.39 -15.07 5.80
C SER A 33 -6.64 -13.57 5.94
N ALA A 34 -5.87 -12.89 6.79
CA ALA A 34 -5.96 -11.44 6.97
C ALA A 34 -5.62 -10.72 5.66
N ASN A 35 -4.53 -11.09 5.00
CA ASN A 35 -4.14 -10.51 3.71
C ASN A 35 -5.22 -10.73 2.63
N THR A 36 -5.80 -11.93 2.57
CA THR A 36 -6.90 -12.24 1.63
C THR A 36 -8.13 -11.38 1.91
N SER A 37 -8.48 -11.19 3.19
CA SER A 37 -9.61 -10.33 3.57
C SER A 37 -9.37 -8.85 3.23
N VAL A 38 -8.13 -8.37 3.40
CA VAL A 38 -7.73 -6.98 3.10
C VAL A 38 -7.72 -6.74 1.59
N VAL A 39 -7.11 -7.65 0.81
CA VAL A 39 -7.11 -7.59 -0.65
C VAL A 39 -8.54 -7.64 -1.19
N SER A 40 -9.38 -8.52 -0.64
CA SER A 40 -10.80 -8.60 -1.01
C SER A 40 -11.57 -7.31 -0.70
N LYS A 41 -11.25 -6.64 0.42
CA LYS A 41 -11.89 -5.38 0.80
C LYS A 41 -11.47 -4.24 -0.12
N HIS A 42 -10.18 -4.11 -0.40
CA HIS A 42 -9.62 -3.10 -1.31
C HIS A 42 -10.23 -3.23 -2.71
N ALA A 43 -10.27 -4.45 -3.25
CA ALA A 43 -10.88 -4.72 -4.56
C ALA A 43 -12.36 -4.33 -4.61
N LEU A 44 -13.12 -4.58 -3.55
CA LEU A 44 -14.54 -4.19 -3.47
C LEU A 44 -14.70 -2.67 -3.44
N LEU A 45 -13.92 -1.97 -2.61
CA LEU A 45 -13.93 -0.50 -2.55
C LEU A 45 -13.57 0.11 -3.90
N LEU A 46 -12.56 -0.44 -4.58
CA LEU A 46 -12.14 0.02 -5.89
C LEU A 46 -13.21 -0.21 -6.97
N ALA A 47 -13.87 -1.37 -6.97
CA ALA A 47 -14.97 -1.66 -7.88
C ALA A 47 -16.14 -0.69 -7.69
N ASN A 48 -16.51 -0.43 -6.43
CA ASN A 48 -17.56 0.53 -6.09
C ASN A 48 -17.18 1.95 -6.51
N PHE A 49 -15.95 2.38 -6.26
CA PHE A 49 -15.44 3.68 -6.68
C PHE A 49 -15.50 3.86 -8.20
N LYS A 50 -15.07 2.86 -8.97
CA LYS A 50 -15.15 2.86 -10.45
C LYS A 50 -16.59 2.89 -10.98
N GLN A 51 -17.55 2.34 -10.23
CA GLN A 51 -18.97 2.37 -10.59
C GLN A 51 -19.60 3.75 -10.32
N MET A 52 -19.22 4.38 -9.21
CA MET A 52 -19.78 5.69 -8.81
C MET A 52 -19.23 6.85 -9.63
N TRP A 53 -17.98 6.77 -10.10
CA TRP A 53 -17.28 7.90 -10.72
C TRP A 53 -16.81 7.59 -12.15
N PRO A 54 -16.82 8.57 -13.06
CA PRO A 54 -16.46 8.39 -14.47
C PRO A 54 -14.93 8.31 -14.66
N VAL A 55 -14.27 7.36 -14.01
CA VAL A 55 -12.81 7.14 -14.05
C VAL A 55 -12.30 6.95 -15.48
N SER A 56 -13.12 6.42 -16.39
CA SER A 56 -12.79 6.28 -17.81
C SER A 56 -12.43 7.61 -18.48
N GLN A 57 -13.03 8.72 -18.04
CA GLN A 57 -12.73 10.05 -18.58
C GLN A 57 -11.34 10.54 -18.18
N TRP A 58 -10.82 10.10 -17.03
CA TRP A 58 -9.50 10.52 -16.54
C TRP A 58 -8.37 9.97 -17.43
N LYS A 59 -8.62 8.88 -18.15
CA LYS A 59 -7.68 8.25 -19.09
C LYS A 59 -7.59 8.98 -20.44
N LYS A 60 -8.48 9.94 -20.72
CA LYS A 60 -8.60 10.58 -22.05
C LYS A 60 -7.28 11.16 -22.58
N TRP A 61 -6.42 11.64 -21.69
CA TRP A 61 -5.15 12.28 -22.03
C TRP A 61 -3.93 11.36 -21.91
N GLY A 62 -4.13 10.07 -21.60
CA GLY A 62 -3.05 9.10 -21.43
C GLY A 62 -2.17 9.29 -20.18
N LEU A 63 -2.49 10.30 -19.35
CA LEU A 63 -1.76 10.60 -18.11
C LEU A 63 -2.19 9.73 -16.91
N PHE A 64 -3.20 8.88 -17.10
CA PHE A 64 -3.80 8.08 -16.04
C PHE A 64 -4.05 6.64 -16.50
N SER A 65 -3.68 5.67 -15.65
CA SER A 65 -3.91 4.22 -15.79
C SER A 65 -4.71 3.69 -14.59
N ASP A 66 -5.34 2.52 -14.73
CA ASP A 66 -6.08 1.90 -13.61
C ASP A 66 -5.18 1.51 -12.45
N ASP A 67 -3.92 1.19 -12.72
CA ASP A 67 -2.92 0.79 -11.72
C ASP A 67 -2.69 1.90 -10.67
N TYR A 68 -2.94 3.17 -11.04
CA TYR A 68 -2.88 4.29 -10.10
C TYR A 68 -3.95 4.22 -9.02
N LEU A 69 -5.14 3.67 -9.33
CA LEU A 69 -6.18 3.50 -8.33
C LEU A 69 -5.87 2.37 -7.35
N GLU A 70 -5.11 1.36 -7.79
CA GLU A 70 -4.67 0.26 -6.94
C GLU A 70 -3.70 0.73 -5.84
N LEU A 71 -2.94 1.79 -6.12
CA LEU A 71 -2.02 2.43 -5.17
C LEU A 71 -2.74 3.30 -4.11
N ILE A 72 -4.02 3.62 -4.31
CA ILE A 72 -4.77 4.46 -3.38
C ILE A 72 -5.11 3.66 -2.13
N ASN A 73 -4.86 4.26 -0.96
CA ASN A 73 -5.23 3.67 0.31
C ASN A 73 -6.77 3.53 0.45
N ASP A 74 -7.23 2.42 1.03
CA ASP A 74 -8.64 2.14 1.33
C ASP A 74 -9.39 3.30 2.00
N HIS A 75 -8.72 4.08 2.85
CA HIS A 75 -9.31 5.23 3.51
C HIS A 75 -9.75 6.30 2.51
N TRP A 76 -8.92 6.59 1.51
CA TRP A 76 -9.18 7.65 0.53
C TRP A 76 -10.22 7.26 -0.52
N LEU A 77 -10.35 5.96 -0.82
CA LEU A 77 -11.36 5.43 -1.77
C LEU A 77 -12.81 5.62 -1.28
N GLN A 78 -13.02 5.95 -0.01
CA GLN A 78 -14.35 6.18 0.57
C GLN A 78 -14.88 7.59 0.30
N PHE A 79 -14.03 8.51 -0.14
CA PHE A 79 -14.40 9.91 -0.38
C PHE A 79 -14.67 10.17 -1.87
N PRO A 80 -15.58 11.10 -2.20
CA PRO A 80 -15.79 11.52 -3.58
C PRO A 80 -14.53 12.21 -4.14
N PRO A 81 -14.27 12.12 -5.46
CA PRO A 81 -13.21 12.90 -6.09
C PRO A 81 -13.48 14.40 -5.89
N PRO A 82 -12.43 15.22 -5.68
CA PRO A 82 -12.60 16.66 -5.52
C PRO A 82 -13.22 17.29 -6.77
N SER A 83 -13.94 18.40 -6.60
CA SER A 83 -14.53 19.13 -7.72
C SER A 83 -13.46 19.56 -8.74
N GLU A 84 -13.84 19.65 -10.02
CA GLU A 84 -12.91 20.06 -11.07
C GLU A 84 -12.23 21.41 -10.77
N PHE A 85 -12.99 22.34 -10.18
CA PHE A 85 -12.47 23.65 -9.79
C PHE A 85 -11.36 23.52 -8.74
N ALA A 86 -11.56 22.70 -7.70
CA ALA A 86 -10.55 22.49 -6.67
C ALA A 86 -9.29 21.84 -7.24
N GLN A 87 -9.44 20.84 -8.12
CA GLN A 87 -8.29 20.19 -8.78
C GLN A 87 -7.51 21.18 -9.66
N LYS A 88 -8.21 22.00 -10.46
CA LYS A 88 -7.60 23.03 -11.31
C LYS A 88 -6.90 24.11 -10.47
N ALA A 89 -7.52 24.55 -9.38
CA ALA A 89 -6.94 25.54 -8.47
C ALA A 89 -5.66 25.01 -7.80
N LEU A 90 -5.69 23.79 -7.25
CA LEU A 90 -4.51 23.16 -6.63
C LEU A 90 -3.38 22.94 -7.64
N GLY A 91 -3.70 22.47 -8.84
CA GLY A 91 -2.72 22.34 -9.93
C GLY A 91 -2.10 23.68 -10.32
N GLY A 92 -2.92 24.74 -10.41
CA GLY A 92 -2.43 26.10 -10.67
C GLY A 92 -1.48 26.62 -9.59
N PHE A 93 -1.84 26.46 -8.31
CA PHE A 93 -0.95 26.82 -7.20
C PHE A 93 0.36 26.02 -7.22
N TYR A 94 0.29 24.73 -7.53
CA TYR A 94 1.48 23.89 -7.65
C TYR A 94 2.44 24.41 -8.72
N VAL A 95 1.93 24.76 -9.90
CA VAL A 95 2.75 25.34 -10.99
C VAL A 95 3.33 26.70 -10.59
N LEU A 96 2.54 27.56 -9.94
CA LEU A 96 3.00 28.86 -9.46
C LEU A 96 4.16 28.72 -8.46
N PHE A 97 4.01 27.88 -7.45
CA PHE A 97 5.07 27.68 -6.46
C PHE A 97 6.29 26.98 -7.05
N SER A 98 6.08 26.03 -7.97
CA SER A 98 7.18 25.36 -8.67
C SER A 98 7.98 26.34 -9.52
N THR A 99 7.32 27.25 -10.26
CA THR A 99 8.03 28.25 -11.09
C THR A 99 8.84 29.23 -10.25
N VAL A 100 8.25 29.78 -9.19
CA VAL A 100 8.96 30.67 -8.25
C VAL A 100 10.12 29.94 -7.58
N GLY A 101 9.89 28.71 -7.11
CA GLY A 101 10.92 27.90 -6.46
C GLY A 101 12.06 27.52 -7.40
N CYS A 102 11.77 27.04 -8.61
CA CYS A 102 12.78 26.73 -9.62
C CYS A 102 13.58 27.98 -10.00
N TRP A 103 12.91 29.10 -10.28
CA TRP A 103 13.59 30.33 -10.68
C TRP A 103 14.48 30.89 -9.57
N GLY A 104 13.98 30.91 -8.33
CA GLY A 104 14.75 31.32 -7.16
C GLY A 104 16.00 30.46 -6.97
N ASN A 105 15.85 29.14 -7.03
CA ASN A 105 16.99 28.22 -6.90
C ASN A 105 17.99 28.35 -8.07
N ILE A 106 17.51 28.53 -9.30
CA ILE A 106 18.38 28.78 -10.47
C ILE A 106 19.18 30.06 -10.27
N ILE A 107 18.57 31.16 -9.82
CA ILE A 107 19.28 32.41 -9.55
C ILE A 107 20.36 32.20 -8.50
N VAL A 108 20.05 31.53 -7.39
CA VAL A 108 21.03 31.26 -6.32
C VAL A 108 22.22 30.46 -6.87
N LEU A 109 21.97 29.41 -7.65
CA LEU A 109 23.03 28.61 -8.28
C LEU A 109 23.88 29.45 -9.24
N LEU A 110 23.25 30.29 -10.08
CA LEU A 110 23.97 31.17 -11.00
C LEU A 110 24.82 32.22 -10.28
N MET A 111 24.34 32.74 -9.14
CA MET A 111 25.12 33.67 -8.32
C MET A 111 26.30 32.99 -7.64
N TYR A 112 26.17 31.72 -7.25
CA TYR A 112 27.25 30.98 -6.60
C TYR A 112 28.32 30.49 -7.59
N LEU A 113 27.91 30.14 -8.81
CA LEU A 113 28.78 29.63 -9.86
C LEU A 113 29.50 30.73 -10.66
N ARG A 114 29.11 32.00 -10.45
CA ARG A 114 29.72 33.18 -11.08
C ARG A 114 30.62 33.89 -10.08
#